data_AF-A0A5M3Z007-F1
#
_entry.id   AF-A0A5M3Z007-F1
#
_cell.length_a   1.000
_cell.length_b   1.000
_cell.length_c   1.000
_cell.angle_alpha   90.00
_cell.angle_beta   90.00
_cell.angle_gamma   90.00
#
_symmetry.space_group_name_H-M   'P 1'
#
loop_
_entity.id
_entity.type
_entity.pdbx_description
1 polymer ?
#
loop_
_entity_poly.entity_id
_entity_poly.type
_entity_poly.pdbx_seq_one_letter_code
_entity_poly.pdbx_strand_id
1 'polypeptide(L)'
;MGPFTDHMQLLEHLISPASPHGFKTLAEYEDTLALARKLQERDYRITFAHGDFKAHNILVDDDGHLSGFLDWESAGWYPEYWEFTTAMRFGKGSWWFQVASWMGGEEYSGELASDIALNLLTVDSYIAI
;
A
#
# COMPACT_ATOMS: atom_id res chain seq x y z
N MET A 1 6.36 -9.61 4.52
CA MET A 1 5.03 -10.24 4.74
C MET A 1 4.88 -11.45 3.80
N GLY A 2 4.09 -12.48 4.17
CA GLY A 2 3.91 -13.69 3.37
C GLY A 2 4.91 -14.83 3.67
N PRO A 3 4.96 -15.88 2.83
CA PRO A 3 4.33 -15.95 1.51
C PRO A 3 2.84 -16.31 1.55
N PHE A 4 2.02 -15.57 0.79
CA PHE A 4 0.66 -15.94 0.42
C PHE A 4 0.67 -16.49 -1.00
N THR A 5 -0.14 -17.51 -1.29
CA THR A 5 -0.18 -18.14 -2.62
C THR A 5 -1.14 -17.46 -3.59
N ASP A 6 -1.94 -16.51 -3.09
CA ASP A 6 -2.95 -15.77 -3.85
C ASP A 6 -3.18 -14.39 -3.21
N HIS A 7 -3.52 -13.40 -4.04
CA HIS A 7 -3.77 -12.02 -3.63
C HIS A 7 -4.99 -11.92 -2.70
N MET A 8 -5.99 -12.79 -2.86
CA MET A 8 -7.17 -12.81 -1.98
C MET A 8 -6.80 -13.18 -0.55
N GLN A 9 -5.91 -14.15 -0.36
CA GLN A 9 -5.44 -14.54 0.98
C GLN A 9 -4.70 -13.39 1.67
N LEU A 10 -3.87 -12.65 0.92
CA LEU A 10 -3.22 -11.45 1.44
C LEU A 10 -4.27 -10.41 1.87
N LEU A 11 -5.27 -10.13 1.01
CA LEU A 11 -6.27 -9.12 1.32
C LEU A 11 -7.13 -9.53 2.52
N GLU A 12 -7.57 -10.79 2.60
CA GLU A 12 -8.30 -11.32 3.76
C GLU A 12 -7.48 -11.17 5.04
N HIS A 13 -6.18 -11.47 4.99
CA HIS A 13 -5.28 -11.24 6.11
C HIS A 13 -5.22 -9.76 6.51
N LEU A 14 -5.10 -8.85 5.55
CA LEU A 14 -5.04 -7.41 5.81
C LEU A 14 -6.36 -6.84 6.33
N ILE A 15 -7.51 -7.38 5.91
CA ILE A 15 -8.83 -6.96 6.40
C ILE A 15 -9.15 -7.59 7.75
N SER A 16 -8.52 -8.70 8.13
CA SER A 16 -8.86 -9.43 9.37
C SER A 16 -8.89 -8.60 10.67
N PRO A 17 -8.04 -7.58 10.88
CA PRO A 17 -8.11 -6.75 12.09
C PRO A 17 -9.03 -5.54 11.94
N ALA A 18 -9.74 -5.39 10.81
CA ALA A 18 -10.66 -4.28 10.58
C ALA A 18 -11.74 -4.21 11.67
N SER A 19 -11.94 -3.00 12.20
CA SER A 19 -12.87 -2.76 13.30
C SER A 19 -13.66 -1.47 13.08
N PRO A 20 -14.96 -1.42 13.46
CA PRO A 20 -15.74 -0.19 13.41
C PRO A 20 -15.35 0.82 14.50
N HIS A 21 -14.45 0.47 15.44
CA HIS A 21 -14.15 1.28 16.63
C HIS A 21 -13.62 2.68 16.30
N GLY A 22 -12.78 2.82 15.28
CA GLY A 22 -12.21 4.09 14.84
C GLY A 22 -13.14 4.98 14.00
N PHE A 23 -14.35 4.50 13.67
CA PHE A 23 -15.28 5.18 12.78
C PHE A 23 -16.37 5.94 13.55
N LYS A 24 -16.84 7.08 13.00
CA LYS A 24 -17.89 7.87 13.66
C LYS A 24 -19.27 7.21 13.55
N THR A 25 -19.49 6.47 12.46
CA THR A 25 -20.76 5.80 12.17
C THR A 25 -20.50 4.44 11.54
N LEU A 26 -21.46 3.52 11.67
CA LEU A 26 -21.39 2.21 11.02
C LEU A 26 -21.41 2.33 9.49
N ALA A 27 -22.17 3.29 8.95
CA ALA A 27 -22.22 3.53 7.50
C ALA A 27 -20.84 3.93 6.94
N GLU A 28 -20.11 4.79 7.64
CA GLU A 28 -18.74 5.19 7.25
C GLU A 28 -17.78 3.99 7.24
N TYR A 29 -17.89 3.11 8.25
CA TYR A 29 -17.13 1.86 8.29
C TYR A 29 -17.48 0.93 7.12
N GLU A 30 -18.77 0.72 6.85
CA GLU A 30 -19.25 -0.13 5.76
C GLU A 30 -18.81 0.38 4.39
N ASP A 31 -18.91 1.69 4.15
CA ASP A 31 -18.44 2.34 2.91
C ASP A 31 -16.92 2.17 2.74
N THR A 32 -16.16 2.33 3.83
CA THR A 32 -14.69 2.17 3.81
C THR A 32 -14.30 0.71 3.55
N LEU A 33 -15.00 -0.23 4.18
CA LEU A 33 -14.82 -1.67 3.95
C LEU A 33 -15.16 -2.06 2.52
N ALA A 34 -16.23 -1.51 1.95
CA ALA A 34 -16.62 -1.75 0.56
C ALA A 34 -15.57 -1.21 -0.41
N LEU A 35 -14.99 -0.03 -0.12
CA LEU A 35 -13.91 0.53 -0.92
C LEU A 35 -12.64 -0.33 -0.86
N ALA A 36 -12.22 -0.79 0.32
CA ALA A 36 -11.07 -1.67 0.46
C ALA A 36 -11.25 -3.01 -0.30
N ARG A 37 -12.48 -3.56 -0.31
CA ARG A 37 -12.81 -4.80 -1.02
C ARG A 37 -12.77 -4.69 -2.53
N LYS A 38 -12.71 -3.49 -3.12
CA LYS A 38 -12.51 -3.36 -4.58
C LYS A 38 -11.19 -3.96 -5.06
N LEU A 39 -10.21 -4.13 -4.17
CA LEU A 39 -8.98 -4.86 -4.44
C LEU A 39 -9.22 -6.35 -4.81
N GLN A 40 -10.44 -6.88 -4.61
CA GLN A 40 -10.83 -8.24 -5.02
C GLN A 40 -11.34 -8.32 -6.46
N GLU A 41 -11.64 -7.19 -7.09
CA GLU A 41 -12.32 -7.14 -8.40
C GLU A 41 -11.36 -7.39 -9.58
N ARG A 42 -10.05 -7.43 -9.32
CA ARG A 42 -9.00 -7.60 -10.33
C ARG A 42 -7.97 -8.61 -9.84
N ASP A 43 -7.50 -9.44 -10.77
CA ASP A 43 -6.32 -10.25 -10.53
C ASP A 43 -5.07 -9.40 -10.69
N TYR A 44 -4.15 -9.52 -9.74
CA TYR A 44 -2.86 -8.84 -9.78
C TYR A 44 -1.73 -9.85 -9.89
N ARG A 45 -0.68 -9.46 -10.62
CA ARG A 45 0.57 -10.21 -10.59
C ARG A 45 1.22 -10.04 -9.21
N ILE A 46 1.64 -11.15 -8.61
CA ILE A 46 2.45 -11.12 -7.39
C ILE A 46 3.91 -10.89 -7.78
N THR A 47 4.50 -9.82 -7.26
CA THR A 47 5.89 -9.43 -7.49
C THR A 47 6.64 -9.33 -6.16
N PHE A 48 7.96 -9.43 -6.21
CA PHE A 48 8.78 -9.11 -5.05
C PHE A 48 8.92 -7.59 -4.97
N ALA A 49 8.29 -6.97 -3.97
CA ALA A 49 8.26 -5.53 -3.77
C ALA A 49 9.09 -5.14 -2.54
N HIS A 50 9.65 -3.94 -2.57
CA HIS A 50 10.39 -3.31 -1.48
C HIS A 50 9.47 -3.05 -0.28
N GLY A 51 8.23 -2.62 -0.52
CA GLY A 51 7.20 -2.43 0.50
C GLY A 51 7.28 -1.08 1.22
N ASP A 52 8.47 -0.46 1.28
CA ASP A 52 8.66 0.92 1.74
C ASP A 52 9.47 1.76 0.75
N PHE A 53 9.00 1.87 -0.50
CA PHE A 53 9.70 2.63 -1.52
C PHE A 53 9.50 4.14 -1.33
N LYS A 54 10.45 4.74 -0.61
CA LYS A 54 10.49 6.17 -0.29
C LYS A 54 11.81 6.78 -0.76
N ALA A 55 11.80 8.07 -1.04
CA ALA A 55 12.97 8.75 -1.59
C ALA A 55 14.24 8.63 -0.71
N HIS A 56 14.09 8.53 0.61
CA HIS A 56 15.22 8.37 1.54
C HIS A 56 15.81 6.94 1.54
N ASN A 57 15.10 5.97 0.96
CA ASN A 57 15.57 4.60 0.78
C ASN A 57 16.26 4.37 -0.57
N ILE A 58 16.44 5.43 -1.37
CA ILE A 58 17.09 5.37 -2.69
C ILE A 58 18.48 5.98 -2.60
N LEU A 59 19.49 5.20 -2.96
CA LEU A 59 20.87 5.66 -3.05
C LEU A 59 21.19 6.13 -4.46
N VAL A 60 21.84 7.29 -4.54
CA VAL A 60 22.34 7.89 -5.76
C VAL A 60 23.83 8.14 -5.56
N ASP A 61 24.66 7.74 -6.52
CA ASP A 61 26.10 7.98 -6.47
C ASP A 61 26.46 9.45 -6.81
N ASP A 62 27.75 9.77 -6.73
CA ASP A 62 28.25 11.12 -7.01
C ASP A 62 28.01 11.57 -8.46
N ASP A 63 27.80 10.62 -9.39
CA ASP A 63 27.51 10.87 -10.80
C ASP A 63 26.00 11.02 -11.08
N GLY A 64 25.15 10.89 -10.06
CA GLY A 64 23.70 11.02 -10.18
C GLY A 64 23.00 9.74 -10.65
N HIS A 65 23.67 8.59 -10.63
CA HIS A 65 23.08 7.31 -10.99
C HIS A 65 22.50 6.58 -9.79
N LEU A 66 21.39 5.87 -10.00
CA LEU A 66 20.83 4.95 -9.03
C LEU A 66 21.87 3.89 -8.67
N SER A 67 22.27 3.83 -7.40
CA SER A 67 23.31 2.93 -6.91
C SER A 67 22.79 1.84 -5.97
N GLY A 68 21.58 1.99 -5.43
CA GLY A 68 20.95 0.93 -4.64
C GLY A 68 19.67 1.35 -3.92
N PHE A 69 19.08 0.38 -3.22
CA PHE A 69 17.92 0.56 -2.34
C PHE A 69 18.25 0.08 -0.94
N LEU A 70 17.82 0.83 0.06
CA LEU A 70 17.98 0.55 1.49
C LEU A 70 16.65 0.17 2.12
N ASP A 71 16.73 -0.46 3.30
CA ASP A 71 15.56 -0.70 4.17
C ASP A 71 14.55 -1.72 3.64
N TRP A 72 15.04 -2.93 3.37
CA TRP A 72 14.26 -4.05 2.87
C TRP A 72 13.43 -4.78 3.94
N GLU A 73 13.29 -4.25 5.15
CA GLU A 73 12.57 -4.94 6.24
C GLU A 73 11.09 -5.15 5.94
N SER A 74 10.51 -4.26 5.14
CA SER A 74 9.12 -4.33 4.67
C SER A 74 8.92 -5.19 3.42
N ALA A 75 10.01 -5.70 2.85
CA ALA A 75 9.98 -6.42 1.58
C ALA A 75 9.19 -7.72 1.65
N GLY A 76 8.67 -8.13 0.51
CA GLY A 76 7.83 -9.32 0.42
C GLY A 76 7.22 -9.53 -0.95
N TRP A 77 6.40 -10.57 -1.03
CA TRP A 77 5.63 -10.89 -2.23
C TRP A 77 4.27 -10.23 -2.13
N TYR A 78 4.06 -9.20 -2.94
CA TYR A 78 2.86 -8.37 -2.92
C TYR A 78 2.27 -8.23 -4.33
N PRO A 79 1.00 -7.83 -4.46
CA PRO A 79 0.44 -7.40 -5.73
C PRO A 79 1.26 -6.28 -6.37
N GLU A 80 1.32 -6.25 -7.71
CA GLU A 80 2.12 -5.29 -8.47
C GLU A 80 1.81 -3.82 -8.20
N TYR A 81 0.59 -3.50 -7.74
CA TYR A 81 0.22 -2.12 -7.35
C TYR A 81 0.88 -1.67 -6.04
N TRP A 82 1.30 -2.61 -5.18
CA TRP A 82 1.62 -2.37 -3.78
C TRP A 82 2.73 -1.34 -3.60
N GLU A 83 3.78 -1.41 -4.42
CA GLU A 83 4.90 -0.47 -4.36
C GLU A 83 4.46 0.98 -4.60
N PHE A 84 3.56 1.18 -5.57
CA PHE A 84 3.06 2.50 -5.90
C PHE A 84 2.08 3.00 -4.85
N THR A 85 1.16 2.15 -4.38
CA THR A 85 0.17 2.56 -3.39
C THR A 85 0.83 2.91 -2.07
N THR A 86 1.81 2.13 -1.59
CA THR A 86 2.55 2.48 -0.36
C THR A 86 3.39 3.75 -0.54
N ALA A 87 4.06 3.92 -1.68
CA ALA A 87 4.83 5.13 -1.99
C ALA A 87 3.95 6.39 -1.96
N MET A 88 2.73 6.30 -2.50
CA MET A 88 1.78 7.41 -2.68
C MET A 88 0.77 7.59 -1.54
N ARG A 89 0.63 6.61 -0.64
CA ARG A 89 -0.38 6.58 0.45
C ARG A 89 -0.38 7.87 1.28
N PHE A 90 0.81 8.40 1.56
CA PHE A 90 1.00 9.59 2.37
C PHE A 90 1.59 10.73 1.55
N GLY A 91 1.28 11.97 1.95
CA GLY A 91 1.85 13.15 1.32
C GLY A 91 1.29 13.42 -0.08
N LYS A 92 -0.02 13.27 -0.29
CA LYS A 92 -0.70 13.68 -1.53
C LYS A 92 -0.29 15.11 -1.90
N GLY A 93 0.19 15.29 -3.14
CA GLY A 93 0.68 16.57 -3.66
C GLY A 93 2.15 16.87 -3.35
N SER A 94 2.84 16.04 -2.55
CA SER A 94 4.29 16.14 -2.35
C SER A 94 5.07 15.84 -3.64
N TRP A 95 6.34 16.22 -3.68
CA TRP A 95 7.22 15.90 -4.81
C TRP A 95 7.33 14.38 -5.02
N TRP A 96 7.44 13.60 -3.93
CA TRP A 96 7.56 12.15 -4.01
C TRP A 96 6.29 11.50 -4.56
N PHE A 97 5.13 12.00 -4.14
CA PHE A 97 3.85 11.57 -4.71
C PHE A 97 3.83 11.76 -6.22
N GLN A 98 4.28 12.93 -6.72
CA GLN A 98 4.32 13.22 -8.15
C GLN A 98 5.28 12.27 -8.89
N VAL A 99 6.46 12.01 -8.33
CA VAL A 99 7.44 11.09 -8.93
C VAL A 99 6.93 9.66 -8.95
N ALA A 100 6.35 9.15 -7.87
CA ALA A 100 5.72 7.82 -7.85
C ALA A 100 4.55 7.72 -8.85
N SER A 101 3.77 8.79 -8.99
CA SER A 101 2.72 8.91 -10.00
C SER A 101 3.30 8.75 -11.42
N TRP A 102 4.37 9.48 -11.74
CA TRP A 102 5.02 9.44 -13.05
C TRP A 102 5.73 8.11 -13.36
N MET A 103 6.20 7.40 -12.34
CA MET A 103 6.83 6.08 -12.52
C MET A 103 5.83 4.95 -12.85
N GLY A 104 4.52 5.22 -12.81
CA GLY A 104 3.46 4.23 -13.09
C GLY A 104 2.33 4.23 -12.06
N GLY A 105 2.44 5.02 -10.98
CA GLY A 105 1.42 5.07 -9.94
C GLY A 105 0.05 5.59 -10.40
N GLU A 106 -0.02 6.35 -11.50
CA GLU A 106 -1.30 6.79 -12.08
C GLU A 106 -2.20 5.63 -12.50
N GLU A 107 -1.60 4.52 -12.97
CA GLU A 107 -2.32 3.31 -13.40
C GLU A 107 -3.07 2.63 -12.23
N TYR A 108 -2.64 2.91 -10.99
CA TYR A 108 -3.15 2.29 -9.77
C TYR A 108 -3.92 3.26 -8.86
N SER A 109 -4.49 4.33 -9.42
CA SER A 109 -5.20 5.35 -8.63
C SER A 109 -6.45 4.81 -7.90
N GLY A 110 -7.13 3.80 -8.46
CA GLY A 110 -8.26 3.12 -7.82
C GLY A 110 -7.81 2.21 -6.68
N GLU A 111 -6.70 1.50 -6.88
CA GLU A 111 -6.05 0.66 -5.89
C GLU A 111 -5.49 1.51 -4.74
N LEU A 112 -4.93 2.68 -5.04
CA LEU A 112 -4.49 3.65 -4.03
C LEU A 112 -5.64 4.09 -3.13
N ALA A 113 -6.82 4.40 -3.70
CA ALA A 113 -7.99 4.74 -2.89
C ALA A 113 -8.43 3.58 -1.99
N SER A 114 -8.36 2.35 -2.50
CA SER A 114 -8.72 1.13 -1.78
C SER A 114 -7.68 0.77 -0.70
N ASP A 115 -6.40 0.99 -0.96
CA ASP A 115 -5.27 0.80 -0.03
C ASP A 115 -5.30 1.83 1.11
N ILE A 116 -5.66 3.08 0.82
CA ILE A 116 -5.91 4.10 1.86
C ILE A 116 -7.09 3.68 2.74
N ALA A 117 -8.18 3.19 2.15
CA ALA A 117 -9.32 2.67 2.91
C ALA A 117 -8.92 1.49 3.80
N LEU A 118 -8.12 0.55 3.27
CA LEU A 118 -7.58 -0.58 4.02
C LEU A 118 -6.70 -0.13 5.19
N ASN A 119 -5.87 0.90 5.01
CA ASN A 119 -5.06 1.45 6.08
C ASN A 119 -5.91 2.10 7.18
N LEU A 120 -6.99 2.81 6.83
CA LEU A 120 -7.93 3.39 7.81
C LEU A 120 -8.66 2.34 8.63
N LEU A 121 -9.04 1.21 8.02
CA LEU A 121 -9.69 0.10 8.72
C LEU A 121 -8.79 -0.55 9.76
N THR A 122 -7.47 -0.48 9.55
CA THR A 122 -6.47 -1.24 10.32
C THR A 122 -5.60 -0.37 11.22
N VAL A 123 -5.76 0.96 11.19
CA VAL A 123 -4.91 1.89 11.95
C VAL A 123 -4.91 1.61 13.46
N ASP A 124 -6.07 1.26 14.02
CA ASP A 124 -6.22 0.98 15.45
C ASP A 124 -5.56 -0.35 15.87
N SER A 125 -5.40 -1.28 14.92
CA SER A 125 -4.71 -2.56 15.17
C SER A 125 -3.22 -2.39 15.49
N TYR A 126 -2.61 -1.28 15.07
CA TYR A 126 -1.19 -0.98 15.33
C TYR A 126 -0.95 -0.28 16.67
N ILE A 127 -2.01 0.18 17.35
CA ILE A 127 -1.90 0.92 18.63
C ILE A 127 -1.93 -0.04 19.84
N ALA A 128 -2.31 -1.31 19.63
CA ALA A 128 -2.51 -2.29 20.69
C ALA A 128 -1.29 -3.19 21.00
N ILE A 129 -0.07 -2.77 20.64
CA ILE A 129 1.20 -3.49 20.95
C ILE A 129 2.00 -2.71 21.99
#